data_AF-A0A4Q3WFC6-F1
#
_entry.id   AF-A0A4Q3WFC6-F1
#
_cell.length_a   1.000
_cell.length_b   1.000
_cell.length_c   1.000
_cell.angle_alpha   90.00
_cell.angle_beta   90.00
_cell.angle_gamma   90.00
#
_symmetry.space_group_name_H-M   'P 1'
#
loop_
_entity.id
_entity.type
_entity.pdbx_description
1 polymer ?
#
loop_
_entity_poly.entity_id
_entity_poly.type
_entity_poly.pdbx_seq_one_letter_code
_entity_poly.pdbx_strand_id
1 'polypeptide(L)' 'MLIFPQFNPVALQLGPVAIHWYGLAYVAAFLLGLSYSKYLVKKHPASGITPDRLESLFTYVILGVILG' A
#
# COMPACT_ATOMS: atom_id res chain seq x y z
N MET A 1 -25.96 -21.54 13.04
CA MET A 1 -24.77 -20.85 13.54
C MET A 1 -23.78 -20.73 12.39
N LEU A 2 -23.42 -19.53 11.96
CA LEU A 2 -22.39 -19.34 10.92
C LEU A 2 -21.02 -19.53 11.59
N ILE A 3 -20.37 -20.66 11.29
CA ILE A 3 -19.00 -20.94 11.73
C ILE A 3 -18.10 -20.00 10.93
N PHE A 4 -17.28 -19.21 11.63
CA PHE A 4 -16.33 -18.33 10.96
C PHE A 4 -15.34 -19.20 10.16
N PRO A 5 -15.17 -18.97 8.85
CA PRO A 5 -14.26 -19.80 8.06
C PRO A 5 -12.83 -19.62 8.59
N GLN A 6 -12.16 -20.74 8.87
CA GLN A 6 -10.76 -20.75 9.29
C GLN A 6 -9.89 -20.49 8.05
N PHE A 7 -9.71 -19.22 7.70
CA PHE A 7 -8.81 -18.83 6.61
C PHE A 7 -7.35 -18.98 7.05
N ASN A 8 -6.54 -19.64 6.22
CA ASN A 8 -5.10 -19.65 6.41
C ASN A 8 -4.54 -18.24 6.15
N PRO A 9 -3.88 -17.61 7.14
CA PRO A 9 -3.36 -16.25 6.97
C PRO A 9 -2.14 -16.18 6.04
N VAL A 10 -1.49 -17.32 5.76
CA VAL A 10 -0.34 -17.41 4.86
C VAL A 10 -0.83 -17.51 3.41
N ALA A 11 -0.47 -16.52 2.60
CA ALA A 11 -0.76 -16.49 1.17
C ALA A 11 0.26 -17.32 0.37
N LEU A 12 1.55 -17.21 0.72
CA LEU A 12 2.63 -17.94 0.07
C LEU A 12 3.73 -18.28 1.09
N GLN A 13 4.23 -19.50 1.06
CA GLN A 13 5.33 -19.94 1.90
C GLN A 13 6.56 -20.24 1.06
N LEU A 14 7.63 -19.47 1.26
CA LEU A 14 8.92 -19.62 0.60
C LEU A 14 9.95 -20.10 1.62
N GLY A 15 9.99 -21.42 1.85
CA GLY A 15 10.85 -22.02 2.87
C GLY A 15 10.59 -21.44 4.26
N PRO A 16 11.57 -20.78 4.92
CA PRO A 16 11.37 -20.17 6.24
C PRO A 16 10.58 -18.84 6.21
N VAL A 17 10.31 -18.27 5.03
CA VAL A 17 9.64 -16.98 4.90
C VAL A 17 8.17 -17.18 4.52
N ALA A 18 7.26 -16.74 5.39
CA ALA A 18 5.81 -16.78 5.14
C ALA A 18 5.27 -15.38 4.77
N ILE A 19 4.73 -15.28 3.56
CA ILE A 19 4.02 -14.08 3.08
C ILE A 19 2.57 -14.21 3.50
N HIS A 20 2.08 -13.23 4.26
CA HIS A 20 0.72 -13.22 4.77
C HIS A 20 -0.21 -12.34 3.91
N TRP A 21 -1.50 -12.66 3.90
CA TRP A 21 -2.51 -11.89 3.17
C TRP A 21 -2.58 -10.42 3.59
N TYR A 22 -2.43 -10.12 4.89
CA TYR A 22 -2.42 -8.74 5.36
C TYR A 22 -1.21 -7.96 4.82
N GLY A 23 -0.04 -8.60 4.70
CA GLY A 23 1.15 -8.00 4.11
C GLY A 23 0.93 -7.65 2.64
N LEU A 24 0.33 -8.57 1.89
CA LEU A 24 -0.08 -8.31 0.50
C LEU A 24 -1.09 -7.17 0.41
N ALA A 25 -2.06 -7.12 1.32
CA ALA A 25 -3.04 -6.04 1.37
C ALA A 25 -2.38 -4.67 1.61
N TYR A 26 -1.39 -4.58 2.50
CA TYR A 26 -0.61 -3.36 2.71
C TYR A 26 0.13 -2.93 1.45
N VAL A 27 0.87 -3.86 0.82
CA VAL A 27 1.60 -3.56 -0.43
C VAL A 27 0.63 -3.09 -1.52
N ALA A 28 -0.49 -3.78 -1.70
CA ALA A 28 -1.51 -3.39 -2.65
C ALA A 28 -2.08 -1.99 -2.35
N ALA A 29 -2.39 -1.69 -1.09
CA ALA A 29 -2.89 -0.38 -0.67
C ALA A 29 -1.88 0.74 -0.98
N PHE A 30 -0.58 0.54 -0.73
CA PHE A 30 0.45 1.52 -1.06
C PHE A 30 0.59 1.73 -2.57
N LEU A 31 0.61 0.66 -3.37
CA LEU A 31 0.70 0.75 -4.83
C LEU A 31 -0.51 1.46 -5.44
N LEU A 32 -1.71 1.11 -4.98
CA LEU A 32 -2.96 1.74 -5.41
C LEU A 32 -3.04 3.20 -4.98
N GLY A 33 -2.68 3.51 -3.74
CA GLY A 33 -2.65 4.89 -3.23
C GLY A 33 -1.70 5.78 -4.02
N LEU A 34 -0.49 5.30 -4.30
CA LEU A 34 0.50 6.05 -5.07
C LEU A 34 0.06 6.25 -6.53
N SER A 35 -0.38 5.18 -7.20
CA SER A 35 -0.81 5.25 -8.60
C SER A 35 -2.03 6.15 -8.79
N TYR A 36 -3.02 6.07 -7.89
CA TYR A 36 -4.19 6.94 -7.90
C TYR A 36 -3.83 8.39 -7.64
N SER A 37 -2.94 8.66 -6.67
CA SER A 37 -2.49 10.02 -6.39
C SER A 37 -1.74 10.63 -7.57
N LYS A 38 -0.87 9.87 -8.25
CA LYS A 38 -0.20 10.31 -9.48
C LYS A 38 -1.21 10.59 -10.60
N TYR A 39 -2.22 9.73 -10.74
CA TYR A 39 -3.31 9.94 -11.70
C TYR A 39 -4.06 11.26 -11.44
N LEU A 40 -4.41 11.54 -10.18
CA LEU A 40 -5.09 12.78 -9.80
C LEU A 40 -4.25 14.03 -10.08
N VAL A 41 -2.96 14.00 -9.72
CA VAL A 41 -2.04 15.12 -9.98
C VAL A 41 -1.92 15.40 -11.48
N LYS A 42 -1.81 14.34 -12.29
CA LYS A 42 -1.77 14.48 -13.76
C LYS A 42 -3.08 15.03 -14.34
N LYS A 43 -4.22 14.66 -13.75
CA LYS A 43 -5.55 15.11 -14.20
C LYS A 43 -5.85 16.56 -13.78
N HIS A 44 -5.24 17.04 -12.69
CA HIS A 44 -5.47 18.37 -12.14
C HIS A 44 -4.16 19.18 -12.03
N PRO A 45 -3.58 19.60 -13.17
CA PRO A 45 -2.31 20.35 -13.20
C PRO A 45 -2.40 21.72 -12.49
N ALA A 46 -3.60 22.28 -12.34
CA ALA A 46 -3.84 23.51 -11.59
C ALA A 46 -3.66 23.37 -10.06
N SER A 47 -3.50 22.14 -9.54
CA SER A 47 -3.25 21.89 -8.11
C SER A 47 -1.89 22.41 -7.62
N GLY A 48 -0.95 22.69 -8.52
CA GLY A 48 0.41 23.11 -8.17
C GLY A 48 1.25 22.01 -7.52
N ILE A 49 0.73 20.78 -7.42
CA ILE A 49 1.45 19.62 -6.88
C ILE A 49 2.25 18.99 -8.02
N THR A 50 3.57 18.96 -7.87
CA THR A 50 4.46 18.25 -8.80
C THR A 50 4.51 16.75 -8.44
N PRO A 51 4.60 15.83 -9.42
CA PRO A 51 4.80 14.41 -9.15
C PRO A 51 5.94 14.10 -8.17
N ASP A 52 7.07 14.82 -8.25
CA ASP A 52 8.21 14.65 -7.34
C ASP A 52 7.87 14.95 -5.87
N ARG A 53 7.04 15.98 -5.62
CA ARG A 53 6.59 16.31 -4.27
C ARG A 53 5.65 15.26 -3.72
N LEU A 54 4.78 14.71 -4.58
CA LEU A 54 3.89 13.63 -4.19
C LEU A 54 4.68 12.37 -3.82
N GLU A 55 5.69 11.99 -4.60
CA GLU A 55 6.55 10.85 -4.31
C GLU A 55 7.31 11.04 -3.00
N SER A 56 7.91 12.22 -2.80
CA SER A 56 8.60 12.57 -1.55
C SER A 56 7.67 12.43 -0.34
N LEU A 57 6.45 12.98 -0.43
CA LEU A 57 5.43 12.86 0.63
C LEU A 57 5.11 11.39 0.91
N PHE A 58 4.91 10.59 -0.14
CA PHE A 58 4.58 9.18 0.00
C PHE A 58 5.71 8.39 0.69
N THR A 59 6.97 8.71 0.40
CA THR A 59 8.13 8.15 1.13
C THR A 59 8.10 8.51 2.61
N TYR A 60 7.80 9.75 2.98
CA TYR A 60 7.66 10.14 4.39
C TYR A 60 6.49 9.43 5.09
N VAL A 61 5.37 9.22 4.40
CA VAL A 61 4.24 8.45 4.95
C VAL A 61 4.65 7.00 5.21
N ILE A 62 5.31 6.35 4.25
CA ILE A 62 5.80 4.97 4.42
C ILE A 62 6.78 4.89 5.60
N LEU A 63 7.73 5.83 5.70
CA LEU A 63 8.64 5.91 6.83
C LEU A 63 7.91 6.09 8.16
N GLY A 64 6.90 6.96 8.21
CA GLY A 64 6.07 7.16 9.40
C GLY A 64 5.32 5.89 9.83
N VAL A 65 4.84 5.09 8.88
CA VAL A 65 4.18 3.80 9.15
C VAL A 65 5.17 2.75 9.66
N ILE A 66 6.41 2.75 9.19
CA ILE A 66 7.45 1.80 9.64
C ILE A 66 8.00 2.18 11.03
N LEU A 67 8.11 3.48 11.31
CA LEU A 67 8.69 4.01 12.55
C LEU A 67 7.69 4.12 13.72
N GLY A 68 6.39 4.22 13.41
CA GLY A 68 5.32 4.24 14.42
C GLY A 68 5.10 2.89 15.07
#